data_AF-A0A3B4FXS3-F1
#
_entry.id   AF-A0A3B4FXS3-F1
#
_cell.length_a   1.000
_cell.length_b   1.000
_cell.length_c   1.000
_cell.angle_alpha   90.00
_cell.angle_beta   90.00
_cell.angle_gamma   90.00
#
_symmetry.space_group_name_H-M   'P 1'
#
loop_
_entity.id
_entity.type
_entity.pdbx_description
1 polymer ?
#
loop_
_entity_poly.entity_id
_entity_poly.type
_entity_poly.pdbx_seq_one_letter_code
_entity_poly.pdbx_strand_id
1 'polypeptide(L)'
;MLARNRFLLLVVVGGAALAILSLSLQFLNLIPTTPIVEERPFHAADGGIGVAVGKSRKRVFPHPHTQEPNPIFEAYGYCNIPNRTEQAWEGHSPADYKLLSVHVMIRHGDRYPLYSIPKTKRPAIDCTLSTSRKPSHPLLDSFIHHMGLGGRGHWESPLGSVPRLPSHSACEMGELTQTGVVQHLRNGQLLHHAYKQHSLFPSDWAPRQIWVETTGKSRTLQSGLAFLYGFLPDFDWTKLTVRHQWSTLFCSSACDCPARNRYLEEEQRRQYQLRAADTELERTYMDMARTLGLPTRQLRAANPIDSLLCHLCHGLSFPCVPIGDSGAGGCLTMEQFAVIRRQQLDDEVDRRRAGLYHKYAILAMYPYLNRTAAKMERIAKSIEAGREPRSGGEEVFTLSSAHDVTVAPLLSALGLEEARFPRFAARIVFELWKSPPTIQGQVKKRGGKGEKSKAKYGETFIRVLYNGEDVTFHTSFCRPHDRHVSQPLCPLKNFLSFVRRDMFSVVNATSYKEACYRRPG
;
A
#
# COMPACT_ATOMS: atom_id res chain seq x y z
N MET A 1 -29.04 17.57 -65.41
CA MET A 1 -30.00 17.58 -64.27
C MET A 1 -30.30 16.15 -63.80
N LEU A 2 -29.32 15.48 -63.19
CA LEU A 2 -29.48 14.12 -62.64
C LEU A 2 -28.91 13.96 -61.22
N ALA A 3 -28.44 15.05 -60.61
CA ALA A 3 -27.81 15.03 -59.28
C ALA A 3 -28.74 15.53 -58.15
N ARG A 4 -29.93 16.04 -58.47
CA ARG A 4 -30.83 16.65 -57.47
C ARG A 4 -31.86 15.67 -56.87
N ASN A 5 -32.03 14.49 -57.46
CA ASN A 5 -32.98 13.45 -56.99
C ASN A 5 -32.33 12.31 -56.17
N ARG A 6 -31.01 12.31 -55.93
CA ARG A 6 -30.35 11.34 -55.03
C ARG A 6 -30.13 11.87 -53.61
N PHE A 7 -30.23 13.18 -53.40
CA PHE A 7 -30.05 13.79 -52.07
C PHE A 7 -31.32 13.72 -51.20
N LEU A 8 -32.51 13.76 -51.82
CA LEU A 8 -33.79 13.67 -51.11
C LEU A 8 -34.11 12.27 -50.57
N LEU A 9 -33.56 11.20 -51.18
CA LEU A 9 -33.77 9.82 -50.71
C LEU A 9 -32.87 9.46 -49.51
N LEU A 10 -31.69 10.09 -49.39
CA LEU A 10 -30.77 9.89 -48.26
C LEU A 10 -31.20 10.63 -46.99
N VAL A 11 -31.89 11.77 -47.12
CA VAL A 11 -32.37 12.54 -45.95
C VAL A 11 -33.63 11.90 -45.33
N VAL A 12 -34.51 11.30 -46.14
CA VAL A 12 -35.74 10.65 -45.64
C VAL A 12 -35.43 9.28 -45.00
N VAL A 13 -34.51 8.49 -45.58
CA VAL A 13 -34.11 7.19 -45.01
C VAL A 13 -33.12 7.36 -43.84
N GLY A 14 -32.25 8.38 -43.88
CA GLY A 14 -31.33 8.71 -42.78
C GLY A 14 -32.00 9.34 -41.57
N GLY A 15 -33.07 10.13 -41.75
CA GLY A 15 -33.81 10.76 -40.66
C GLY A 15 -34.71 9.81 -39.86
N ALA A 16 -35.30 8.80 -40.50
CA ALA A 16 -36.18 7.83 -39.83
C ALA A 16 -35.40 6.77 -39.02
N ALA A 17 -34.20 6.38 -39.45
CA ALA A 17 -33.37 5.42 -38.73
C ALA A 17 -32.73 6.00 -37.46
N LEU A 18 -32.41 7.30 -37.44
CA LEU A 18 -31.85 7.98 -36.26
C LEU A 18 -32.91 8.35 -35.21
N ALA A 19 -34.18 8.50 -35.58
CA ALA A 19 -35.27 8.74 -34.62
C ALA A 19 -35.72 7.48 -33.87
N ILE A 20 -35.57 6.28 -34.46
CA ILE A 20 -35.91 5.01 -33.79
C ILE A 20 -34.79 4.54 -32.85
N LEU A 21 -33.52 4.82 -33.17
CA LEU A 21 -32.38 4.55 -32.29
C LEU A 21 -32.22 5.57 -31.15
N SER A 22 -32.80 6.77 -31.29
CA SER A 22 -32.81 7.82 -30.28
C SER A 22 -33.92 7.69 -29.23
N LEU A 23 -34.99 6.92 -29.48
CA LEU A 23 -36.08 6.71 -28.51
C LEU A 23 -35.90 5.48 -27.60
N SER A 24 -34.95 4.59 -27.90
CA SER A 24 -34.61 3.43 -27.06
C SER A 24 -33.60 3.75 -25.94
N LEU A 25 -33.10 4.99 -25.89
CA LEU A 25 -32.05 5.44 -24.96
C LEU A 25 -32.55 6.32 -23.80
N GLN A 26 -33.86 6.46 -23.59
CA GLN A 26 -34.40 7.31 -22.51
C GLN A 26 -35.37 6.65 -21.52
N PHE A 27 -35.67 5.36 -21.65
CA PHE A 27 -36.44 4.63 -20.65
C PHE A 27 -35.94 3.19 -20.50
N LEU A 28 -34.99 2.98 -19.58
CA LEU A 28 -34.84 1.76 -18.75
C LEU A 28 -33.54 1.86 -17.95
N ASN A 29 -33.59 2.70 -16.92
CA ASN A 29 -32.69 2.59 -15.78
C ASN A 29 -33.28 1.56 -14.80
N LEU A 30 -32.39 0.77 -14.19
CA LEU A 30 -32.54 -0.04 -12.96
C LEU A 30 -32.98 -1.51 -13.12
N ILE A 31 -32.02 -2.45 -13.06
CA ILE A 31 -31.71 -3.33 -11.89
C ILE A 31 -30.61 -4.35 -12.29
N PRO A 32 -29.60 -4.65 -11.44
CA PRO A 32 -28.46 -5.51 -11.78
C PRO A 32 -28.74 -6.99 -11.50
N THR A 33 -28.46 -7.88 -12.47
CA THR A 33 -28.45 -9.33 -12.29
C THR A 33 -27.02 -9.88 -12.28
N THR A 34 -26.69 -10.59 -11.20
CA THR A 34 -25.47 -11.38 -10.99
C THR A 34 -25.57 -12.76 -11.67
N PRO A 35 -24.48 -13.39 -12.16
CA PRO A 35 -24.39 -14.84 -12.30
C PRO A 35 -23.60 -15.42 -11.10
N ILE A 36 -24.24 -16.14 -10.18
CA ILE A 36 -24.43 -17.61 -10.10
C ILE A 36 -23.11 -18.39 -10.08
N VAL A 37 -22.77 -18.80 -8.86
CA VAL A 37 -21.85 -19.89 -8.48
C VAL A 37 -22.63 -21.21 -8.60
N GLU A 38 -22.00 -22.23 -9.19
CA GLU A 38 -22.48 -23.62 -9.16
C GLU A 38 -22.30 -24.20 -7.75
N GLU A 39 -23.40 -24.54 -7.07
CA GLU A 39 -23.42 -25.55 -6.03
C GLU A 39 -24.63 -26.47 -6.24
N ARG A 40 -24.39 -27.78 -6.17
CA ARG A 40 -25.39 -28.86 -6.13
C ARG A 40 -25.34 -29.52 -4.75
N PRO A 41 -26.41 -30.22 -4.30
CA PRO A 41 -27.21 -29.73 -3.17
C PRO A 41 -27.23 -30.69 -1.97
N PHE A 42 -27.56 -30.15 -0.78
CA PHE A 42 -28.07 -30.94 0.34
C PHE A 42 -29.55 -30.63 0.58
N HIS A 43 -30.35 -31.70 0.59
CA HIS A 43 -31.79 -31.73 0.83
C HIS A 43 -32.14 -31.56 2.32
N ALA A 44 -33.19 -30.79 2.62
CA ALA A 44 -34.24 -31.14 3.60
C ALA A 44 -35.47 -30.21 3.45
N ALA A 45 -36.66 -30.82 3.52
CA ALA A 45 -38.00 -30.22 3.58
C ALA A 45 -38.20 -29.37 4.86
N ASP A 46 -39.22 -28.53 5.08
CA ASP A 46 -40.66 -28.65 4.82
C ASP A 46 -41.32 -27.25 5.01
N GLY A 47 -42.57 -27.10 4.54
CA GLY A 47 -43.27 -25.84 4.25
C GLY A 47 -43.72 -24.92 5.40
N GLY A 48 -44.32 -23.79 5.01
CA GLY A 48 -45.05 -22.86 5.90
C GLY A 48 -45.06 -21.41 5.42
N ILE A 49 -46.18 -20.96 4.82
CA ILE A 49 -46.42 -19.58 4.38
C ILE A 49 -46.65 -18.68 5.59
N GLY A 50 -45.80 -17.65 5.77
CA GLY A 50 -45.95 -16.61 6.79
C GLY A 50 -45.40 -15.28 6.30
N VAL A 51 -46.29 -14.28 6.20
CA VAL A 51 -46.00 -12.89 5.80
C VAL A 51 -44.97 -12.27 6.76
N ALA A 52 -43.82 -11.82 6.24
CA ALA A 52 -42.77 -11.21 7.04
C ALA A 52 -42.36 -9.83 6.54
N VAL A 53 -42.70 -8.84 7.38
CA VAL A 53 -42.25 -7.45 7.44
C VAL A 53 -40.75 -7.30 7.15
N GLY A 54 -40.42 -6.35 6.27
CA GLY A 54 -39.06 -6.07 5.80
C GLY A 54 -38.08 -5.76 6.94
N LYS A 55 -37.20 -6.72 7.25
CA LYS A 55 -36.04 -6.50 8.10
C LYS A 55 -34.86 -6.06 7.24
N SER A 56 -34.34 -4.86 7.53
CA SER A 56 -33.06 -4.36 7.07
C SER A 56 -31.99 -5.46 7.21
N ARG A 57 -31.36 -5.85 6.09
CA ARG A 57 -30.25 -6.81 6.08
C ARG A 57 -29.10 -6.19 6.89
N LYS A 58 -28.98 -6.57 8.16
CA LYS A 58 -27.72 -6.43 8.90
C LYS A 58 -26.64 -7.06 8.04
N ARG A 59 -25.67 -6.26 7.61
CA ARG A 59 -24.43 -6.75 7.01
C ARG A 59 -23.80 -7.68 8.03
N VAL A 60 -23.91 -8.98 7.80
CA VAL A 60 -23.15 -9.99 8.52
C VAL A 60 -21.71 -9.75 8.11
N PHE A 61 -20.90 -9.22 9.02
CA PHE A 61 -19.45 -9.35 8.90
C PHE A 61 -19.19 -10.84 8.78
N PRO A 62 -18.57 -11.33 7.68
CA PRO A 62 -18.14 -12.72 7.64
C PRO A 62 -17.33 -12.94 8.90
N HIS A 63 -17.79 -13.87 9.75
CA HIS A 63 -16.91 -14.38 10.79
C HIS A 63 -15.68 -14.88 10.04
N PRO A 64 -14.46 -14.43 10.37
CA PRO A 64 -13.28 -14.97 9.74
C PRO A 64 -13.32 -16.46 10.05
N HIS A 65 -13.52 -17.29 9.02
CA HIS A 65 -13.28 -18.71 9.15
C HIS A 65 -11.85 -18.83 9.66
N THR A 66 -11.71 -19.32 10.88
CA THR A 66 -10.45 -19.70 11.52
C THR A 66 -9.92 -20.94 10.81
N GLN A 67 -9.54 -20.79 9.55
CA GLN A 67 -8.64 -21.72 8.90
C GLN A 67 -7.25 -21.36 9.41
N GLU A 68 -6.51 -22.35 9.92
CA GLU A 68 -5.11 -22.15 10.26
C GLU A 68 -4.37 -21.51 9.08
N PRO A 69 -3.46 -20.55 9.33
CA PRO A 69 -2.81 -19.80 8.27
C PRO A 69 -2.01 -20.77 7.38
N ASN A 70 -2.51 -21.04 6.17
CA ASN A 70 -1.84 -21.90 5.22
C ASN A 70 -0.59 -21.17 4.67
N PRO A 71 0.63 -21.70 4.89
CA PRO A 71 1.87 -21.02 4.52
C PRO A 71 2.00 -20.70 3.02
N ILE A 72 1.39 -21.55 2.18
CA ILE A 72 1.38 -21.39 0.72
C ILE A 72 0.35 -20.34 0.30
N PHE A 73 -0.84 -20.34 0.90
CA PHE A 73 -1.86 -19.33 0.62
C PHE A 73 -1.36 -17.91 0.93
N GLU A 74 -0.71 -17.72 2.09
CA GLU A 74 -0.10 -16.44 2.46
C GLU A 74 1.00 -16.01 1.46
N ALA A 75 1.76 -16.96 0.92
CA ALA A 75 2.79 -16.66 -0.09
C ALA A 75 2.19 -16.15 -1.42
N TYR A 76 1.05 -16.68 -1.86
CA TYR A 76 0.33 -16.13 -3.02
C TYR A 76 -0.22 -14.72 -2.75
N GLY A 77 -0.70 -14.46 -1.52
CA GLY A 77 -1.09 -13.12 -1.08
C GLY A 77 0.07 -12.11 -1.14
N TYR A 78 1.28 -12.55 -0.80
CA TYR A 78 2.50 -11.74 -0.90
C TYR A 78 2.83 -11.32 -2.33
N CYS A 79 2.61 -12.19 -3.32
CA CYS A 79 2.90 -11.91 -4.73
C CYS A 79 2.09 -10.74 -5.29
N ASN A 80 0.88 -10.52 -4.78
CA ASN A 80 0.01 -9.43 -5.21
C ASN A 80 -0.18 -9.37 -6.73
N ILE A 81 -0.51 -10.49 -7.37
CA ILE A 81 -0.67 -10.53 -8.82
C ILE A 81 -1.82 -9.58 -9.21
N PRO A 82 -1.63 -8.64 -10.17
CA PRO A 82 -2.62 -7.61 -10.48
C PRO A 82 -3.78 -8.14 -11.35
N ASN A 83 -4.38 -9.27 -10.96
CA ASN A 83 -5.49 -9.94 -11.66
C ASN A 83 -6.85 -9.77 -10.97
N ARG A 84 -6.89 -9.21 -9.75
CA ARG A 84 -8.11 -9.01 -8.96
C ARG A 84 -8.39 -7.53 -8.73
N THR A 85 -9.65 -7.19 -8.66
CA THR A 85 -10.10 -5.86 -8.22
C THR A 85 -9.88 -5.75 -6.71
N GLU A 86 -9.18 -4.72 -6.27
CA GLU A 86 -9.06 -4.41 -4.85
C GLU A 86 -10.24 -3.53 -4.43
N GLN A 87 -10.90 -3.88 -3.32
CA GLN A 87 -11.80 -2.97 -2.64
C GLN A 87 -10.96 -1.98 -1.83
N ALA A 88 -11.36 -0.71 -1.85
CA ALA A 88 -10.55 0.39 -1.35
C ALA A 88 -11.43 1.44 -0.66
N TRP A 89 -11.13 1.74 0.60
CA TRP A 89 -11.81 2.75 1.39
C TRP A 89 -11.21 4.15 1.22
N GLU A 90 -10.10 4.30 0.49
CA GLU A 90 -9.49 5.61 0.17
C GLU A 90 -10.57 6.57 -0.37
N GLY A 91 -10.52 7.82 0.07
CA GLY A 91 -11.49 8.85 -0.31
C GLY A 91 -12.92 8.71 0.24
N HIS A 92 -13.29 7.62 0.91
CA HIS A 92 -14.63 7.50 1.51
C HIS A 92 -14.77 8.28 2.83
N SER A 93 -15.75 9.18 2.95
CA SER A 93 -16.04 9.90 4.19
C SER A 93 -17.53 10.13 4.35
N PRO A 94 -18.03 10.58 5.53
CA PRO A 94 -19.36 11.16 5.62
C PRO A 94 -19.54 12.29 4.60
N ALA A 95 -20.80 12.55 4.26
CA ALA A 95 -21.17 13.71 3.45
C ALA A 95 -20.62 15.00 4.10
N ASP A 96 -20.25 15.96 3.26
CA ASP A 96 -19.76 17.31 3.63
C ASP A 96 -18.39 17.37 4.31
N TYR A 97 -17.71 16.23 4.53
CA TYR A 97 -16.32 16.23 4.95
C TYR A 97 -15.42 16.56 3.76
N LYS A 98 -14.42 17.41 4.02
CA LYS A 98 -13.44 17.83 3.01
C LYS A 98 -12.11 17.13 3.24
N LEU A 99 -11.60 16.44 2.22
CA LEU A 99 -10.23 15.93 2.22
C LEU A 99 -9.25 17.10 2.04
N LEU A 100 -8.22 17.15 2.88
CA LEU A 100 -7.25 18.25 2.92
C LEU A 100 -5.86 17.84 2.44
N SER A 101 -5.41 16.62 2.75
CA SER A 101 -4.13 16.10 2.29
C SER A 101 -4.08 14.57 2.38
N VAL A 102 -3.20 13.98 1.58
CA VAL A 102 -2.97 12.53 1.50
C VAL A 102 -1.47 12.25 1.51
N HIS A 103 -1.03 11.36 2.40
CA HIS A 103 0.35 10.93 2.50
C HIS A 103 0.43 9.41 2.28
N VAL A 104 1.10 8.99 1.22
CA VAL A 104 1.20 7.59 0.78
C VAL A 104 2.63 7.11 0.99
N MET A 105 2.80 5.98 1.68
CA MET A 105 4.04 5.21 1.64
C MET A 105 3.78 3.87 0.96
N ILE A 106 4.63 3.52 0.00
CA ILE A 106 4.53 2.28 -0.75
C ILE A 106 5.76 1.40 -0.55
N ARG A 107 5.58 0.08 -0.54
CA ARG A 107 6.65 -0.86 -0.86
C ARG A 107 6.82 -0.91 -2.38
N HIS A 108 8.04 -1.08 -2.88
CA HIS A 108 8.25 -1.40 -4.30
C HIS A 108 7.41 -2.61 -4.76
N GLY A 109 7.15 -2.68 -6.06
CA GLY A 109 6.43 -3.79 -6.68
C GLY A 109 7.25 -5.08 -6.77
N ASP A 110 6.66 -6.07 -7.44
CA ASP A 110 7.31 -7.32 -7.81
C ASP A 110 8.66 -7.09 -8.51
N ARG A 111 9.64 -7.89 -8.15
CA ARG A 111 11.03 -7.75 -8.58
C ARG A 111 11.67 -9.11 -8.77
N TYR A 112 12.74 -9.11 -9.54
CA TYR A 112 13.70 -10.21 -9.61
C TYR A 112 14.36 -10.45 -8.22
N PRO A 113 14.87 -11.66 -7.91
CA PRO A 113 15.48 -11.96 -6.62
C PRO A 113 16.68 -11.05 -6.33
N LEU A 114 16.93 -10.78 -5.06
CA LEU A 114 18.15 -10.17 -4.52
C LEU A 114 19.27 -11.18 -4.32
N TYR A 115 18.92 -12.46 -4.15
CA TYR A 115 19.87 -13.55 -3.95
C TYR A 115 19.65 -14.67 -4.97
N SER A 116 20.75 -15.26 -5.43
CA SER A 116 20.74 -16.42 -6.32
C SER A 116 21.11 -17.68 -5.55
N ILE A 117 20.39 -18.77 -5.78
CA ILE A 117 20.79 -20.08 -5.26
C ILE A 117 21.94 -20.62 -6.12
N PRO A 118 23.13 -20.92 -5.54
CA PRO A 118 24.27 -21.44 -6.30
C PRO A 118 23.93 -22.70 -7.10
N LYS A 119 24.67 -22.95 -8.18
CA LYS A 119 24.49 -24.10 -9.12
C LYS A 119 23.15 -24.19 -9.86
N THR A 120 22.15 -23.38 -9.50
CA THR A 120 20.87 -23.36 -10.20
C THR A 120 20.86 -22.34 -11.35
N LYS A 121 19.99 -22.56 -12.33
CA LYS A 121 19.76 -21.59 -13.41
C LYS A 121 19.06 -20.35 -12.88
N ARG A 122 19.41 -19.20 -13.44
CA ARG A 122 18.70 -17.94 -13.20
C ARG A 122 17.26 -18.06 -13.71
N PRO A 123 16.24 -17.60 -12.95
CA PRO A 123 14.87 -17.54 -13.44
C PRO A 123 14.80 -16.73 -14.75
N ALA A 124 14.18 -17.31 -15.77
CA ALA A 124 14.06 -16.70 -17.09
C ALA A 124 12.94 -15.65 -17.11
N ILE A 125 13.22 -14.49 -16.49
CA ILE A 125 12.30 -13.36 -16.42
C ILE A 125 12.87 -12.22 -17.26
N ASP A 126 12.01 -11.66 -18.10
CA ASP A 126 12.31 -10.51 -18.93
C ASP A 126 11.78 -9.23 -18.27
N CYS A 127 12.68 -8.28 -18.03
CA CYS A 127 12.41 -7.01 -17.37
C CYS A 127 12.20 -5.85 -18.35
N THR A 128 12.31 -6.06 -19.67
CA THR A 128 11.90 -5.06 -20.68
C THR A 128 10.39 -4.87 -20.64
N LEU A 129 9.89 -3.63 -20.62
CA LEU A 129 8.44 -3.42 -20.60
C LEU A 129 7.81 -3.65 -21.98
N SER A 130 6.71 -4.40 -22.03
CA SER A 130 5.96 -4.68 -23.24
C SER A 130 4.46 -4.70 -22.99
N THR A 131 3.72 -3.94 -23.79
CA THR A 131 2.25 -3.84 -23.72
C THR A 131 1.56 -5.15 -24.10
N SER A 132 2.20 -5.99 -24.90
CA SER A 132 1.69 -7.30 -25.33
C SER A 132 1.88 -8.40 -24.29
N ARG A 133 2.84 -8.24 -23.36
CA ARG A 133 3.11 -9.22 -22.30
C ARG A 133 2.16 -9.05 -21.12
N LYS A 134 1.75 -10.16 -20.47
CA LYS A 134 0.93 -10.12 -19.25
C LYS A 134 1.81 -10.24 -17.99
N PRO A 135 1.41 -9.61 -16.86
CA PRO A 135 0.28 -8.68 -16.76
C PRO A 135 0.58 -7.36 -17.48
N SER A 136 -0.47 -6.70 -17.99
CA SER A 136 -0.38 -5.40 -18.67
C SER A 136 -1.41 -4.45 -18.08
N HIS A 137 -1.24 -3.16 -18.32
CA HIS A 137 -2.13 -2.11 -17.86
C HIS A 137 -2.47 -1.16 -19.03
N PRO A 138 -3.69 -0.62 -19.13
CA PRO A 138 -4.03 0.34 -20.19
C PRO A 138 -3.12 1.57 -20.23
N LEU A 139 -2.61 2.01 -19.07
CA LEU A 139 -1.67 3.14 -18.96
C LEU A 139 -0.20 2.77 -19.23
N LEU A 140 0.13 1.50 -19.49
CA LEU A 140 1.54 1.06 -19.59
C LEU A 140 2.28 1.73 -20.75
N ASP A 141 1.63 1.87 -21.90
CA ASP A 141 2.22 2.48 -23.09
C ASP A 141 2.56 3.97 -22.86
N SER A 142 1.55 4.74 -22.43
CA SER A 142 1.69 6.15 -22.12
C SER A 142 2.69 6.39 -20.98
N PHE A 143 2.73 5.49 -19.99
CA PHE A 143 3.75 5.51 -18.93
C PHE A 143 5.17 5.39 -19.50
N ILE A 144 5.42 4.41 -20.37
CA ILE A 144 6.75 4.20 -20.99
C ILE A 144 7.19 5.46 -21.74
N HIS A 145 6.30 6.02 -22.58
CA HIS A 145 6.56 7.26 -23.31
C HIS A 145 6.83 8.43 -22.38
N HIS A 146 6.02 8.59 -21.33
CA HIS A 146 6.15 9.70 -20.38
C HIS A 146 7.44 9.62 -19.56
N MET A 147 7.91 8.42 -19.20
CA MET A 147 9.18 8.24 -18.49
C MET A 147 10.39 8.67 -19.33
N GLY A 148 10.29 8.59 -20.66
CA GLY A 148 11.31 9.11 -21.58
C GLY A 148 11.52 10.63 -21.46
N LEU A 149 10.55 11.37 -20.92
CA LEU A 149 10.63 12.82 -20.69
C LEU A 149 11.21 13.19 -19.32
N GLY A 150 11.55 12.19 -18.48
CA GLY A 150 11.99 12.38 -17.11
C GLY A 150 13.26 13.21 -16.93
N GLY A 151 14.05 13.43 -17.99
CA GLY A 151 15.20 14.33 -17.97
C GLY A 151 14.86 15.79 -17.66
N ARG A 152 13.59 16.19 -17.80
CA ARG A 152 13.10 17.54 -17.48
C ARG A 152 12.79 17.75 -15.99
N GLY A 153 12.75 16.68 -15.20
CA GLY A 153 12.48 16.74 -13.76
C GLY A 153 13.67 17.18 -12.93
N HIS A 154 13.41 17.62 -11.70
CA HIS A 154 14.44 17.91 -10.71
C HIS A 154 14.74 16.65 -9.88
N TRP A 155 16.01 16.25 -9.86
CA TRP A 155 16.46 15.00 -9.24
C TRP A 155 17.52 15.27 -8.17
N GLU A 156 17.28 14.86 -6.94
CA GLU A 156 18.33 14.86 -5.92
C GLU A 156 19.33 13.72 -6.16
N SER A 157 20.62 13.99 -5.94
CA SER A 157 21.67 12.97 -6.08
C SER A 157 21.46 11.81 -5.08
N PRO A 158 21.65 10.54 -5.51
CA PRO A 158 22.15 10.08 -6.80
C PRO A 158 21.05 9.70 -7.80
N LEU A 159 19.79 10.11 -7.60
CA LEU A 159 18.66 9.62 -8.39
C LEU A 159 18.73 9.98 -9.89
N GLY A 160 19.44 11.07 -10.23
CA GLY A 160 19.60 11.51 -11.62
C GLY A 160 20.22 10.46 -12.54
N SER A 161 21.07 9.55 -12.02
CA SER A 161 21.71 8.48 -12.81
C SER A 161 20.96 7.15 -12.77
N VAL A 162 19.87 7.04 -12.01
CA VAL A 162 19.11 5.79 -11.89
C VAL A 162 18.17 5.62 -13.09
N PRO A 163 18.10 4.43 -13.73
CA PRO A 163 17.16 4.19 -14.83
C PRO A 163 15.70 4.35 -14.40
N ARG A 164 14.89 5.01 -15.23
CA ARG A 164 13.48 5.34 -14.94
C ARG A 164 12.54 4.18 -15.25
N LEU A 165 12.99 3.21 -16.06
CA LEU A 165 12.28 1.99 -16.42
C LEU A 165 13.23 0.80 -16.27
N PRO A 166 12.71 -0.41 -15.96
CA PRO A 166 13.44 -1.65 -16.17
C PRO A 166 13.53 -1.95 -17.67
N SER A 167 14.66 -2.52 -18.11
CA SER A 167 14.97 -2.59 -19.54
C SER A 167 15.88 -3.76 -19.94
N HIS A 168 16.15 -4.71 -19.04
CA HIS A 168 16.97 -5.88 -19.39
C HIS A 168 16.10 -7.07 -19.79
N SER A 169 16.39 -7.68 -20.94
CA SER A 169 15.68 -8.89 -21.42
C SER A 169 15.98 -10.12 -20.56
N ALA A 170 17.11 -10.11 -19.85
CA ALA A 170 17.39 -10.96 -18.71
C ALA A 170 17.51 -10.06 -17.49
N CYS A 171 16.57 -10.15 -16.55
CA CYS A 171 16.54 -9.29 -15.37
C CYS A 171 17.84 -9.37 -14.54
N GLU A 172 18.27 -8.22 -14.04
CA GLU A 172 19.33 -8.11 -13.04
C GLU A 172 18.80 -8.33 -11.61
N MET A 173 19.72 -8.67 -10.70
CA MET A 173 19.38 -8.92 -9.29
C MET A 173 18.66 -7.72 -8.65
N GLY A 174 17.44 -7.96 -8.16
CA GLY A 174 16.60 -6.94 -7.53
C GLY A 174 16.01 -5.90 -8.49
N GLU A 175 16.05 -6.13 -9.80
CA GLU A 175 15.38 -5.30 -10.81
C GLU A 175 13.85 -5.43 -10.72
N LEU A 176 13.13 -4.33 -10.94
CA LEU A 176 11.67 -4.33 -10.96
C LEU A 176 11.18 -5.06 -12.22
N THR A 177 10.17 -5.92 -12.09
CA THR A 177 9.57 -6.58 -13.25
C THR A 177 8.41 -5.75 -13.80
N GLN A 178 7.88 -6.12 -14.97
CA GLN A 178 6.63 -5.54 -15.48
C GLN A 178 5.45 -5.76 -14.52
N THR A 179 5.41 -6.90 -13.81
CA THR A 179 4.39 -7.13 -12.77
C THR A 179 4.46 -6.03 -11.71
N GLY A 180 5.66 -5.65 -11.27
CA GLY A 180 5.87 -4.56 -10.31
C GLY A 180 5.44 -3.19 -10.82
N VAL A 181 5.69 -2.89 -12.09
CA VAL A 181 5.21 -1.66 -12.75
C VAL A 181 3.67 -1.63 -12.81
N VAL A 182 3.04 -2.72 -13.27
CA VAL A 182 1.59 -2.81 -13.41
C VAL A 182 0.88 -2.75 -12.06
N GLN A 183 1.43 -3.38 -11.01
CA GLN A 183 0.92 -3.25 -9.64
C GLN A 183 0.82 -1.78 -9.21
N HIS A 184 1.85 -0.97 -9.50
CA HIS A 184 1.88 0.42 -9.09
C HIS A 184 1.06 1.34 -9.99
N LEU A 185 1.02 1.11 -11.31
CA LEU A 185 0.06 1.81 -12.19
C LEU A 185 -1.38 1.63 -11.69
N ARG A 186 -1.72 0.41 -11.23
CA ARG A 186 -3.03 0.10 -10.68
C ARG A 186 -3.28 0.80 -9.33
N ASN A 187 -2.32 0.76 -8.40
CA ASN A 187 -2.41 1.51 -7.14
C ASN A 187 -2.63 3.01 -7.38
N GLY A 188 -1.86 3.59 -8.31
CA GLY A 188 -1.99 5.00 -8.68
C GLY A 188 -3.37 5.30 -9.24
N GLN A 189 -3.83 4.53 -10.23
CA GLN A 189 -5.15 4.72 -10.85
C GLN A 189 -6.30 4.58 -9.85
N LEU A 190 -6.19 3.64 -8.91
CA LEU A 190 -7.15 3.47 -7.84
C LEU A 190 -7.26 4.73 -6.96
N LEU A 191 -6.12 5.28 -6.53
CA LEU A 191 -6.10 6.53 -5.75
C LEU A 191 -6.53 7.74 -6.58
N HIS A 192 -6.25 7.76 -7.89
CA HIS A 192 -6.75 8.80 -8.79
C HIS A 192 -8.28 8.85 -8.75
N HIS A 193 -8.93 7.70 -8.95
CA HIS A 193 -10.39 7.62 -8.92
C HIS A 193 -10.96 7.97 -7.52
N ALA A 194 -10.34 7.46 -6.46
CA ALA A 194 -10.78 7.71 -5.08
C ALA A 194 -10.78 9.20 -4.72
N TYR A 195 -9.77 9.95 -5.18
CA TYR A 195 -9.56 11.35 -4.79
C TYR A 195 -10.01 12.38 -5.82
N LYS A 196 -10.34 11.98 -7.06
CA LYS A 196 -10.83 12.88 -8.11
C LYS A 196 -12.04 13.71 -7.65
N GLN A 197 -13.00 13.07 -6.98
CA GLN A 197 -14.21 13.73 -6.46
C GLN A 197 -13.93 14.75 -5.35
N HIS A 198 -12.78 14.66 -4.70
CA HIS A 198 -12.39 15.55 -3.59
C HIS A 198 -11.65 16.80 -4.04
N SER A 199 -11.34 16.92 -5.34
CA SER A 199 -10.56 18.05 -5.88
C SER A 199 -9.27 18.29 -5.08
N LEU A 200 -8.55 17.22 -4.74
CA LEU A 200 -7.34 17.28 -3.90
C LEU A 200 -6.27 18.20 -4.50
N PHE A 201 -6.23 18.31 -5.83
CA PHE A 201 -5.39 19.26 -6.57
C PHE A 201 -6.24 20.15 -7.47
N PRO A 202 -5.85 21.43 -7.67
CA PRO A 202 -6.25 22.18 -8.84
C PRO A 202 -5.60 21.57 -10.10
N SER A 203 -6.21 21.77 -11.26
CA SER A 203 -5.65 21.32 -12.55
C SER A 203 -4.26 21.86 -12.82
N ASP A 204 -3.98 23.11 -12.40
CA ASP A 204 -2.66 23.74 -12.45
C ASP A 204 -2.00 23.73 -11.06
N TRP A 205 -1.61 22.54 -10.60
CA TRP A 205 -0.94 22.40 -9.31
C TRP A 205 0.45 23.06 -9.32
N ALA A 206 0.84 23.61 -8.17
CA ALA A 206 2.14 24.22 -7.96
C ALA A 206 3.16 23.19 -7.45
N PRO A 207 4.47 23.29 -7.79
CA PRO A 207 5.51 22.32 -7.45
C PRO A 207 5.55 21.86 -5.98
N ARG A 208 5.19 22.73 -5.03
CA ARG A 208 5.21 22.41 -3.59
C ARG A 208 4.03 21.56 -3.12
N GLN A 209 2.96 21.46 -3.91
CA GLN A 209 1.77 20.69 -3.57
C GLN A 209 2.00 19.18 -3.63
N ILE A 210 3.03 18.74 -4.36
CA ILE A 210 3.40 17.34 -4.53
C ILE A 210 4.81 17.12 -3.99
N TRP A 211 4.94 16.21 -3.02
CA TRP A 211 6.22 15.75 -2.50
C TRP A 211 6.45 14.31 -2.88
N VAL A 212 7.51 14.04 -3.64
CA VAL A 212 7.92 12.68 -3.99
C VAL A 212 9.30 12.42 -3.43
N GLU A 213 9.45 11.30 -2.73
CA GLU A 213 10.71 10.83 -2.18
C GLU A 213 10.87 9.33 -2.33
N THR A 214 12.11 8.88 -2.50
CA THR A 214 12.42 7.45 -2.67
C THR A 214 13.84 7.15 -2.23
N THR A 215 14.10 5.89 -1.87
CA THR A 215 15.49 5.43 -1.69
C THR A 215 16.22 5.33 -3.03
N GLY A 216 17.56 5.31 -2.99
CA GLY A 216 18.41 5.20 -4.19
C GLY A 216 18.37 3.86 -4.95
N LYS A 217 17.39 2.98 -4.72
CA LYS A 217 17.25 1.71 -5.46
C LYS A 217 16.38 1.92 -6.70
N SER A 218 16.80 1.39 -7.86
CA SER A 218 16.05 1.48 -9.11
C SER A 218 14.60 1.02 -8.96
N ARG A 219 14.38 -0.15 -8.33
CA ARG A 219 13.03 -0.69 -8.08
C ARG A 219 12.12 0.22 -7.26
N THR A 220 12.64 0.98 -6.29
CA THR A 220 11.81 1.90 -5.50
C THR A 220 11.50 3.14 -6.32
N LEU A 221 12.48 3.69 -7.03
CA LEU A 221 12.24 4.82 -7.92
C LEU A 221 11.20 4.50 -8.99
N GLN A 222 11.40 3.42 -9.73
CA GLN A 222 10.52 2.96 -10.82
C GLN A 222 9.11 2.65 -10.31
N SER A 223 8.98 2.04 -9.13
CA SER A 223 7.68 1.82 -8.47
C SER A 223 6.96 3.13 -8.13
N GLY A 224 7.70 4.11 -7.59
CA GLY A 224 7.15 5.43 -7.26
C GLY A 224 6.70 6.19 -8.51
N LEU A 225 7.46 6.10 -9.59
CA LEU A 225 7.11 6.72 -10.87
C LEU A 225 5.87 6.06 -11.52
N ALA A 226 5.80 4.73 -11.51
CA ALA A 226 4.62 4.01 -11.98
C ALA A 226 3.37 4.35 -11.17
N PHE A 227 3.50 4.42 -9.85
CA PHE A 227 2.42 4.87 -8.97
C PHE A 227 2.00 6.30 -9.30
N LEU A 228 2.95 7.23 -9.39
CA LEU A 228 2.68 8.64 -9.62
C LEU A 228 1.99 8.85 -10.96
N TYR A 229 2.43 8.15 -12.01
CA TYR A 229 1.80 8.24 -13.33
C TYR A 229 0.37 7.68 -13.33
N GLY A 230 0.12 6.57 -12.63
CA GLY A 230 -1.25 6.07 -12.45
C GLY A 230 -2.13 7.06 -11.68
N PHE A 231 -1.55 7.77 -10.72
CA PHE A 231 -2.26 8.72 -9.85
C PHE A 231 -2.53 10.08 -10.50
N LEU A 232 -1.55 10.61 -11.22
CA LEU A 232 -1.58 11.89 -11.90
C LEU A 232 -0.99 11.70 -13.31
N PRO A 233 -1.77 11.15 -14.26
CA PRO A 233 -1.29 10.95 -15.62
C PRO A 233 -0.79 12.26 -16.24
N ASP A 234 0.25 12.15 -17.06
CA ASP A 234 0.83 13.25 -17.85
C ASP A 234 1.24 14.49 -17.03
N PHE A 235 1.68 14.26 -15.78
CA PHE A 235 2.18 15.32 -14.92
C PHE A 235 3.33 16.11 -15.56
N ASP A 236 3.42 17.40 -15.24
CA ASP A 236 4.51 18.24 -15.73
C ASP A 236 5.81 17.93 -14.98
N TRP A 237 6.77 17.34 -15.69
CA TRP A 237 8.10 17.03 -15.17
C TRP A 237 8.82 18.26 -14.61
N THR A 238 8.67 19.44 -15.23
CA THR A 238 9.39 20.65 -14.79
C THR A 238 8.97 21.10 -13.39
N LYS A 239 7.78 20.70 -12.95
CA LYS A 239 7.27 20.97 -11.61
C LYS A 239 7.63 19.89 -10.59
N LEU A 240 8.12 18.73 -11.03
CA LEU A 240 8.38 17.59 -10.17
C LEU A 240 9.81 17.62 -9.62
N THR A 241 9.92 17.55 -8.29
CA THR A 241 11.18 17.27 -7.59
C THR A 241 11.11 15.91 -6.92
N VAL A 242 12.00 15.00 -7.31
CA VAL A 242 12.15 13.68 -6.70
C VAL A 242 13.32 13.66 -5.74
N ARG A 243 13.02 13.39 -4.48
CA ARG A 243 13.96 13.53 -3.36
C ARG A 243 14.56 12.20 -2.94
N HIS A 244 15.83 12.23 -2.58
CA HIS A 244 16.57 11.04 -2.21
C HIS A 244 16.51 10.79 -0.70
N GLN A 245 16.05 9.60 -0.32
CA GLN A 245 16.11 9.09 1.04
C GLN A 245 17.27 8.11 1.16
N TRP A 246 18.38 8.59 1.72
CA TRP A 246 19.60 7.81 1.89
C TRP A 246 19.46 6.64 2.87
N SER A 247 18.47 6.71 3.77
CA SER A 247 18.15 5.68 4.75
C SER A 247 16.82 5.02 4.43
N THR A 248 16.77 3.69 4.54
CA THR A 248 15.52 2.91 4.46
C THR A 248 14.56 3.22 5.60
N LEU A 249 14.99 3.97 6.63
CA LEU A 249 14.14 4.42 7.74
C LEU A 249 13.50 5.79 7.49
N PHE A 250 13.82 6.48 6.39
CA PHE A 250 13.27 7.81 6.07
C PHE A 250 13.49 8.83 7.20
N CYS A 251 14.61 8.69 7.92
CA CYS A 251 14.88 9.43 9.14
C CYS A 251 15.51 10.81 8.94
N SER A 252 15.91 11.15 7.71
CA SER A 252 16.60 12.41 7.37
C SER A 252 17.72 12.75 8.37
N SER A 253 17.65 13.88 9.08
CA SER A 253 18.68 14.28 10.05
C SER A 253 18.53 13.62 11.43
N ALA A 254 17.43 12.91 11.69
CA ALA A 254 17.13 12.28 12.98
C ALA A 254 17.40 10.76 12.96
N CYS A 255 18.45 10.33 12.26
CA CYS A 255 18.78 8.91 12.12
C CYS A 255 19.60 8.33 13.29
N ASP A 256 20.21 9.17 14.11
CA ASP A 256 21.02 8.75 15.26
C ASP A 256 20.15 8.41 16.46
N CYS A 257 20.19 7.14 16.86
CA CYS A 257 19.43 6.60 17.99
C CYS A 257 20.06 5.27 18.45
N PRO A 258 21.01 5.28 19.40
CA PRO A 258 21.69 4.06 19.85
C PRO A 258 20.75 2.98 20.39
N ALA A 259 19.75 3.35 21.18
CA ALA A 259 18.79 2.39 21.75
C ALA A 259 18.01 1.60 20.68
N ARG A 260 17.74 2.21 19.50
CA ARG A 260 17.07 1.52 18.38
C ARG A 260 17.87 0.31 17.91
N ASN A 261 19.18 0.48 17.73
CA ASN A 261 20.04 -0.58 17.21
C ASN A 261 20.12 -1.75 18.21
N ARG A 262 20.18 -1.46 19.51
CA ARG A 262 20.15 -2.49 20.57
C ARG A 262 18.90 -3.38 20.48
N TYR A 263 17.70 -2.79 20.34
CA TYR A 263 16.47 -3.59 20.19
C TYR A 263 16.46 -4.43 18.92
N LEU A 264 17.03 -3.91 17.82
CA LEU A 264 17.15 -4.68 16.58
C LEU A 264 18.10 -5.87 16.73
N GLU A 265 19.24 -5.67 17.40
CA GLU A 265 20.21 -6.74 17.67
C GLU A 265 19.63 -7.84 18.57
N GLU A 266 18.92 -7.45 19.64
CA GLU A 266 18.21 -8.38 20.52
C GLU A 266 17.14 -9.19 19.76
N GLU A 267 16.39 -8.52 18.88
CA GLU A 267 15.38 -9.13 18.03
C GLU A 267 15.99 -10.10 17.00
N GLN A 268 17.12 -9.73 16.38
CA GLN A 268 17.85 -10.60 15.47
C GLN A 268 18.39 -11.85 16.18
N ARG A 269 18.88 -11.70 17.43
CA ARG A 269 19.32 -12.82 18.25
C ARG A 269 18.16 -13.75 18.60
N ARG A 270 16.99 -13.22 18.95
CA ARG A 270 15.76 -14.00 19.19
C ARG A 270 15.38 -14.80 17.94
N GLN A 271 15.28 -14.13 16.79
CA GLN A 271 14.94 -14.78 15.51
C GLN A 271 15.92 -15.91 15.17
N TYR A 272 17.23 -15.68 15.37
CA TYR A 272 18.25 -16.70 15.16
C TYR A 272 18.05 -17.92 16.07
N GLN A 273 17.80 -17.71 17.36
CA GLN A 273 17.57 -18.79 18.33
C GLN A 273 16.33 -19.61 17.96
N LEU A 274 15.23 -18.95 17.59
CA LEU A 274 14.00 -19.62 17.15
C LEU A 274 14.25 -20.48 15.92
N ARG A 275 14.96 -19.96 14.92
CA ARG A 275 15.33 -20.71 13.71
C ARG A 275 16.24 -21.90 14.00
N ALA A 276 17.22 -21.72 14.89
CA ALA A 276 18.16 -22.77 15.25
C ALA A 276 17.50 -23.92 16.05
N ALA A 277 16.42 -23.62 16.77
CA ALA A 277 15.66 -24.62 17.53
C ALA A 277 14.69 -25.45 16.64
N ASP A 278 14.43 -25.02 15.40
CA ASP A 278 13.49 -25.68 14.49
C ASP A 278 14.16 -26.87 13.76
N THR A 279 13.96 -28.07 14.30
CA THR A 279 14.56 -29.31 13.76
C THR A 279 14.04 -29.69 12.37
N GLU A 280 12.79 -29.34 12.04
CA GLU A 280 12.21 -29.63 10.74
C GLU A 280 12.79 -28.70 9.67
N LEU A 281 12.96 -27.42 10.00
CA LEU A 281 13.65 -26.46 9.15
C LEU A 281 15.10 -26.91 8.90
N GLU A 282 15.82 -27.32 9.94
CA GLU A 282 17.20 -27.79 9.81
C GLU A 282 17.29 -28.97 8.82
N ARG A 283 16.45 -30.00 9.00
CA ARG A 283 16.38 -31.17 8.10
C ARG A 283 16.01 -30.76 6.67
N THR A 284 15.05 -29.84 6.51
CA THR A 284 14.64 -29.33 5.20
C THR A 284 15.78 -28.63 4.49
N TYR A 285 16.53 -27.75 5.16
CA TYR A 285 17.70 -27.12 4.56
C TYR A 285 18.80 -28.13 4.19
N MET A 286 19.02 -29.18 5.00
CA MET A 286 19.96 -30.25 4.67
C MET A 286 19.53 -31.02 3.42
N ASP A 287 18.24 -31.31 3.30
CA ASP A 287 17.66 -32.02 2.15
C ASP A 287 17.71 -31.18 0.87
N MET A 288 17.32 -29.91 0.95
CA MET A 288 17.47 -28.94 -0.15
C MET A 288 18.93 -28.85 -0.59
N ALA A 289 19.86 -28.76 0.36
CA ALA A 289 21.29 -28.65 0.07
C ALA A 289 21.82 -29.93 -0.61
N ARG A 290 21.41 -31.11 -0.15
CA ARG A 290 21.72 -32.40 -0.80
C ARG A 290 21.17 -32.46 -2.22
N THR A 291 19.91 -32.06 -2.42
CA THR A 291 19.24 -32.02 -3.74
C THR A 291 20.02 -31.19 -4.75
N LEU A 292 20.56 -30.05 -4.31
CA LEU A 292 21.33 -29.13 -5.16
C LEU A 292 22.84 -29.43 -5.20
N GLY A 293 23.30 -30.44 -4.46
CA GLY A 293 24.72 -30.77 -4.34
C GLY A 293 25.56 -29.65 -3.73
N LEU A 294 25.04 -28.97 -2.70
CA LEU A 294 25.67 -27.83 -2.02
C LEU A 294 25.89 -28.11 -0.52
N PRO A 295 26.88 -27.46 0.13
CA PRO A 295 26.93 -27.40 1.58
C PRO A 295 25.74 -26.62 2.16
N THR A 296 25.13 -27.12 3.24
CA THR A 296 23.96 -26.49 3.89
C THR A 296 24.21 -25.03 4.29
N ARG A 297 25.42 -24.70 4.78
CA ARG A 297 25.79 -23.32 5.13
C ARG A 297 25.74 -22.37 3.92
N GLN A 298 26.15 -22.86 2.75
CA GLN A 298 26.12 -22.07 1.52
C GLN A 298 24.68 -21.82 1.07
N LEU A 299 23.80 -22.83 1.17
CA LEU A 299 22.38 -22.66 0.87
C LEU A 299 21.72 -21.65 1.82
N ARG A 300 22.01 -21.70 3.13
CA ARG A 300 21.48 -20.72 4.10
C ARG A 300 21.91 -19.30 3.77
N ALA A 301 23.19 -19.10 3.44
CA ALA A 301 23.73 -17.80 3.06
C ALA A 301 23.09 -17.25 1.77
N ALA A 302 22.60 -18.13 0.88
CA ALA A 302 21.89 -17.74 -0.33
C ALA A 302 20.44 -17.28 -0.10
N ASN A 303 19.93 -17.33 1.15
CA ASN A 303 18.59 -16.87 1.53
C ASN A 303 17.49 -17.35 0.56
N PRO A 304 17.29 -18.68 0.43
CA PRO A 304 16.55 -19.28 -0.68
C PRO A 304 15.09 -18.81 -0.78
N ILE A 305 14.50 -18.33 0.32
CA ILE A 305 13.12 -17.82 0.35
C ILE A 305 12.86 -16.72 -0.67
N ASP A 306 13.81 -15.80 -0.90
CA ASP A 306 13.61 -14.69 -1.85
C ASP A 306 13.58 -15.20 -3.31
N SER A 307 14.44 -16.18 -3.63
CA SER A 307 14.42 -16.85 -4.93
C SER A 307 13.16 -17.70 -5.10
N LEU A 308 12.77 -18.49 -4.10
CA LEU A 308 11.58 -19.35 -4.16
C LEU A 308 10.30 -18.53 -4.30
N LEU A 309 10.17 -17.41 -3.59
CA LEU A 309 9.05 -16.48 -3.76
C LEU A 309 9.00 -15.90 -5.17
N CYS A 310 10.13 -15.54 -5.76
CA CYS A 310 10.15 -15.07 -7.15
C CYS A 310 9.64 -16.14 -8.13
N HIS A 311 10.11 -17.40 -7.98
CA HIS A 311 9.61 -18.49 -8.82
C HIS A 311 8.10 -18.69 -8.63
N LEU A 312 7.62 -18.67 -7.39
CA LEU A 312 6.19 -18.77 -7.08
C LEU A 312 5.38 -17.65 -7.75
N CYS A 313 5.80 -16.39 -7.59
CA CYS A 313 5.06 -15.23 -8.09
C CYS A 313 5.04 -15.14 -9.62
N HIS A 314 6.03 -15.73 -10.30
CA HIS A 314 6.14 -15.79 -11.75
C HIS A 314 5.63 -17.10 -12.36
N GLY A 315 5.09 -18.03 -11.53
CA GLY A 315 4.60 -19.33 -12.01
C GLY A 315 5.70 -20.23 -12.60
N LEU A 316 6.94 -20.04 -12.18
CA LEU A 316 8.09 -20.81 -12.63
C LEU A 316 8.31 -22.05 -11.75
N SER A 317 8.77 -23.14 -12.35
CA SER A 317 9.25 -24.31 -11.59
C SER A 317 10.38 -23.89 -10.66
N PHE A 318 10.39 -24.41 -9.42
CA PHE A 318 11.42 -24.09 -8.45
C PHE A 318 12.84 -24.48 -8.91
N PRO A 319 13.89 -23.85 -8.35
CA PRO A 319 15.26 -24.06 -8.80
C PRO A 319 15.68 -25.53 -8.79
N CYS A 320 16.36 -25.94 -9.86
CA CYS A 320 16.86 -27.31 -10.04
C CYS A 320 18.33 -27.34 -10.45
N VAL A 321 18.97 -28.48 -10.21
CA VAL A 321 20.25 -28.85 -10.83
C VAL A 321 20.06 -30.12 -11.68
N PRO A 322 20.80 -30.27 -12.79
CA PRO A 322 20.81 -31.51 -13.55
C PRO A 322 21.21 -32.69 -12.65
N ILE A 323 20.74 -33.89 -12.97
CA ILE A 323 21.21 -35.12 -12.33
C ILE A 323 22.67 -35.31 -12.74
N GLY A 324 23.59 -35.23 -11.78
CA GLY A 324 25.02 -35.45 -12.00
C GLY A 324 25.40 -36.93 -11.92
N ASP A 325 26.66 -37.23 -12.24
CA ASP A 325 27.23 -38.59 -12.26
C ASP A 325 27.17 -39.31 -10.90
N SER A 326 27.09 -38.56 -9.79
CA SER A 326 26.93 -39.08 -8.44
C SER A 326 25.49 -39.47 -8.07
N GLY A 327 24.55 -39.34 -9.02
CA GLY A 327 23.11 -39.56 -8.79
C GLY A 327 22.42 -38.42 -8.03
N ALA A 328 23.17 -37.41 -7.58
CA ALA A 328 22.63 -36.22 -6.95
C ALA A 328 22.13 -35.23 -8.02
N GLY A 329 20.86 -34.85 -7.91
CA GLY A 329 20.25 -33.77 -8.67
C GLY A 329 18.73 -33.80 -8.54
N GLY A 330 18.07 -32.74 -8.97
CA GLY A 330 16.64 -32.56 -8.77
C GLY A 330 16.24 -31.11 -8.58
N CYS A 331 14.96 -30.92 -8.25
CA CYS A 331 14.33 -29.62 -8.06
C CYS A 331 13.95 -29.44 -6.60
N LEU A 332 14.05 -28.20 -6.10
CA LEU A 332 13.43 -27.84 -4.83
C LEU A 332 11.90 -27.97 -4.95
N THR A 333 11.23 -28.28 -3.84
CA THR A 333 9.80 -28.63 -3.84
C THR A 333 8.93 -27.59 -3.13
N MET A 334 7.62 -27.63 -3.41
CA MET A 334 6.63 -26.81 -2.71
C MET A 334 6.56 -27.14 -1.22
N GLU A 335 6.77 -28.40 -0.84
CA GLU A 335 6.80 -28.86 0.55
C GLU A 335 7.97 -28.24 1.31
N GLN A 336 9.18 -28.26 0.75
CA GLN A 336 10.35 -27.60 1.34
C GLN A 336 10.12 -26.09 1.52
N PHE A 337 9.50 -25.44 0.54
CA PHE A 337 9.10 -24.04 0.64
C PHE A 337 8.05 -23.80 1.73
N ALA A 338 7.06 -24.68 1.87
CA ALA A 338 6.03 -24.59 2.90
C ALA A 338 6.63 -24.59 4.32
N VAL A 339 7.67 -25.41 4.56
CA VAL A 339 8.38 -25.46 5.86
C VAL A 339 9.05 -24.13 6.19
N ILE A 340 9.71 -23.50 5.21
CA ILE A 340 10.32 -22.17 5.38
C ILE A 340 9.23 -21.13 5.66
N ARG A 341 8.12 -21.16 4.92
CA ARG A 341 6.99 -20.23 5.11
C ARG A 341 6.32 -20.39 6.47
N ARG A 342 6.11 -21.62 6.93
CA ARG A 342 5.59 -21.91 8.28
C ARG A 342 6.53 -21.33 9.34
N GLN A 343 7.84 -21.54 9.21
CA GLN A 343 8.80 -20.95 10.15
C GLN A 343 8.71 -19.42 10.20
N GLN A 344 8.50 -18.76 9.06
CA GLN A 344 8.33 -17.30 9.03
C GLN A 344 7.04 -16.85 9.73
N LEU A 345 5.95 -17.62 9.63
CA LEU A 345 4.71 -17.33 10.35
C LEU A 345 4.88 -17.53 11.87
N ASP A 346 5.56 -18.59 12.28
CA ASP A 346 5.88 -18.84 13.69
C ASP A 346 6.76 -17.72 14.26
N ASP A 347 7.75 -17.27 13.49
CA ASP A 347 8.60 -16.12 13.84
C ASP A 347 7.80 -14.83 13.99
N GLU A 348 6.80 -14.59 13.14
CA GLU A 348 5.92 -13.42 13.28
C GLU A 348 5.09 -13.45 14.57
N VAL A 349 4.60 -14.63 14.97
CA VAL A 349 3.88 -14.82 16.24
C VAL A 349 4.80 -14.58 17.44
N ASP A 350 5.98 -15.21 17.45
CA ASP A 350 6.94 -15.07 18.56
C ASP A 350 7.50 -13.63 18.66
N ARG A 351 7.79 -13.00 17.52
CA ARG A 351 8.21 -11.58 17.45
C ARG A 351 7.21 -10.66 18.12
N ARG A 352 5.91 -10.84 17.85
CA ARG A 352 4.84 -10.04 18.48
C ARG A 352 4.83 -10.25 19.99
N ARG A 353 4.90 -11.51 20.43
CA ARG A 353 4.93 -11.84 21.86
C ARG A 353 6.12 -11.21 22.59
N ALA A 354 7.29 -11.21 21.96
CA ALA A 354 8.51 -10.67 22.55
C ALA A 354 8.51 -9.13 22.62
N GLY A 355 7.88 -8.44 21.67
CA GLY A 355 7.74 -6.97 21.64
C GLY A 355 9.05 -6.21 21.39
N LEU A 356 10.17 -6.88 21.13
CA LEU A 356 11.47 -6.25 20.84
C LEU A 356 11.43 -5.49 19.51
N TYR A 357 10.86 -6.11 18.47
CA TYR A 357 10.66 -5.45 17.18
C TYR A 357 9.75 -4.22 17.27
N HIS A 358 8.74 -4.25 18.15
CA HIS A 358 7.87 -3.09 18.38
C HIS A 358 8.65 -1.91 18.97
N LYS A 359 9.49 -2.17 19.99
CA LYS A 359 10.39 -1.16 20.57
C LYS A 359 11.34 -0.58 19.53
N TYR A 360 11.94 -1.43 18.70
CA TYR A 360 12.73 -1.01 17.54
C TYR A 360 11.92 -0.12 16.59
N ALA A 361 10.73 -0.56 16.20
CA ALA A 361 9.87 0.08 15.22
C ALA A 361 9.45 1.50 15.63
N ILE A 362 9.07 1.70 16.89
CA ILE A 362 8.74 3.02 17.47
C ILE A 362 9.89 4.00 17.27
N LEU A 363 11.12 3.60 17.60
CA LEU A 363 12.29 4.46 17.48
C LEU A 363 12.76 4.64 16.03
N ALA A 364 12.61 3.60 15.21
CA ALA A 364 12.98 3.61 13.81
C ALA A 364 12.07 4.55 13.00
N MET A 365 10.76 4.53 13.28
CA MET A 365 9.74 5.21 12.47
C MET A 365 9.29 6.55 13.00
N TYR A 366 9.67 6.92 14.24
CA TYR A 366 9.38 8.23 14.79
C TYR A 366 9.76 9.39 13.84
N PRO A 367 10.97 9.45 13.24
CA PRO A 367 11.33 10.55 12.34
C PRO A 367 10.37 10.74 11.16
N TYR A 368 9.91 9.63 10.56
CA TYR A 368 8.93 9.67 9.47
C TYR A 368 7.56 10.13 9.98
N LEU A 369 7.05 9.51 11.05
CA LEU A 369 5.76 9.85 11.64
C LEU A 369 5.71 11.31 12.12
N ASN A 370 6.78 11.81 12.72
CA ASN A 370 6.90 13.21 13.16
C ASN A 370 6.82 14.19 11.99
N ARG A 371 7.46 13.87 10.86
CA ARG A 371 7.36 14.70 9.66
C ARG A 371 5.94 14.68 9.08
N THR A 372 5.31 13.52 9.02
CA THR A 372 3.92 13.37 8.54
C THR A 372 2.95 14.13 9.44
N ALA A 373 3.06 13.98 10.76
CA ALA A 373 2.28 14.74 11.74
C ALA A 373 2.48 16.25 11.60
N ALA A 374 3.73 16.70 11.45
CA ALA A 374 4.04 18.12 11.25
C ALA A 374 3.53 18.68 9.91
N LYS A 375 3.48 17.87 8.84
CA LYS A 375 2.86 18.26 7.57
C LYS A 375 1.34 18.42 7.74
N MET A 376 0.67 17.41 8.29
CA MET A 376 -0.78 17.44 8.51
C MET A 376 -1.21 18.56 9.46
N GLU A 377 -0.49 18.77 10.57
CA GLU A 377 -0.82 19.84 11.52
C GLU A 377 -0.68 21.23 10.89
N ARG A 378 0.33 21.44 10.03
CA ARG A 378 0.49 22.72 9.33
C ARG A 378 -0.70 23.01 8.42
N ILE A 379 -1.16 22.02 7.67
CA ILE A 379 -2.33 22.14 6.78
C ILE A 379 -3.61 22.39 7.59
N ALA A 380 -3.78 21.69 8.71
CA ALA A 380 -4.92 21.94 9.61
C ALA A 380 -4.93 23.40 10.11
N LYS A 381 -3.79 23.91 10.58
CA LYS A 381 -3.66 25.27 11.14
C LYS A 381 -3.81 26.37 10.08
N SER A 382 -3.32 26.18 8.86
CA SER A 382 -3.45 27.19 7.80
C SER A 382 -4.91 27.45 7.47
N ILE A 383 -5.74 26.41 7.47
CA ILE A 383 -7.17 26.48 7.17
C ILE A 383 -7.97 27.06 8.34
N GLU A 384 -7.61 26.75 9.60
CA GLU A 384 -8.28 27.33 10.77
C GLU A 384 -8.06 28.84 10.91
N ALA A 385 -6.84 29.29 10.62
CA ALA A 385 -6.47 30.69 10.83
C ALA A 385 -6.87 31.62 9.68
N GLY A 386 -7.56 31.10 8.63
CA GLY A 386 -7.82 31.85 7.39
C GLY A 386 -6.55 32.44 6.79
N ARG A 387 -5.40 31.82 7.06
CA ARG A 387 -4.10 32.33 6.64
C ARG A 387 -3.96 32.15 5.14
N GLU A 388 -3.40 33.16 4.50
CA GLU A 388 -2.99 33.05 3.11
C GLU A 388 -2.13 31.79 2.92
N PRO A 389 -2.44 30.93 1.92
CA PRO A 389 -1.59 29.81 1.58
C PRO A 389 -0.15 30.28 1.37
N ARG A 390 0.84 29.43 1.70
CA ARG A 390 2.23 29.73 1.35
C ARG A 390 2.34 29.99 -0.16
N SER A 391 3.31 30.82 -0.53
CA SER A 391 3.71 30.95 -1.93
C SER A 391 4.03 29.57 -2.50
N GLY A 392 3.26 29.15 -3.51
CA GLY A 392 3.31 27.81 -4.11
C GLY A 392 2.42 26.73 -3.48
N GLY A 393 1.56 27.07 -2.51
CA GLY A 393 0.59 26.17 -1.88
C GLY A 393 1.15 25.31 -0.74
N GLU A 394 0.25 24.64 -0.01
CA GLU A 394 0.61 23.62 0.97
C GLU A 394 0.83 22.26 0.29
N GLU A 395 1.66 21.41 0.91
CA GLU A 395 1.96 20.06 0.43
C GLU A 395 0.76 19.12 0.67
N VAL A 396 -0.18 19.09 -0.28
CA VAL A 396 -1.43 18.31 -0.18
C VAL A 396 -1.24 16.83 -0.50
N PHE A 397 -0.13 16.46 -1.16
CA PHE A 397 0.16 15.07 -1.48
C PHE A 397 1.62 14.69 -1.27
N THR A 398 1.84 13.59 -0.57
CA THR A 398 3.16 12.97 -0.38
C THR A 398 3.17 11.55 -0.92
N LEU A 399 4.21 11.20 -1.68
CA LEU A 399 4.55 9.83 -2.04
C LEU A 399 5.96 9.47 -1.55
N SER A 400 6.03 8.46 -0.69
CA SER A 400 7.27 7.89 -0.17
C SER A 400 7.44 6.46 -0.68
N SER A 401 8.33 6.24 -1.64
CA SER A 401 8.56 4.91 -2.24
C SER A 401 9.72 4.16 -1.56
N ALA A 402 9.39 3.05 -0.93
CA ALA A 402 10.18 2.41 0.13
C ALA A 402 10.25 0.87 -0.02
N HIS A 403 10.63 0.20 1.07
CA HIS A 403 10.85 -1.26 1.15
C HIS A 403 9.92 -1.92 2.17
N ASP A 404 9.90 -3.24 2.19
CA ASP A 404 9.29 -4.03 3.28
C ASP A 404 9.89 -3.66 4.64
N VAL A 405 11.22 -3.52 4.73
CA VAL A 405 11.95 -3.08 5.93
C VAL A 405 11.64 -1.64 6.36
N THR A 406 10.85 -0.90 5.58
CA THR A 406 10.30 0.42 5.96
C THR A 406 8.82 0.31 6.35
N VAL A 407 8.02 -0.38 5.54
CA VAL A 407 6.57 -0.50 5.78
C VAL A 407 6.27 -1.38 6.99
N ALA A 408 7.00 -2.48 7.19
CA ALA A 408 6.80 -3.38 8.33
C ALA A 408 7.02 -2.69 9.68
N PRO A 409 8.14 -1.97 9.94
CA PRO A 409 8.25 -1.22 11.19
C PRO A 409 7.26 -0.06 11.26
N LEU A 410 6.84 0.56 10.15
CA LEU A 410 5.79 1.60 10.21
C LEU A 410 4.46 1.03 10.71
N LEU A 411 4.04 -0.14 10.22
CA LEU A 411 2.84 -0.83 10.70
C LEU A 411 2.96 -1.19 12.20
N SER A 412 4.09 -1.76 12.62
CA SER A 412 4.30 -2.09 14.04
C SER A 412 4.32 -0.83 14.91
N ALA A 413 4.98 0.25 14.49
CA ALA A 413 5.00 1.52 15.22
C ALA A 413 3.59 2.11 15.40
N LEU A 414 2.68 1.89 14.46
CA LEU A 414 1.27 2.31 14.57
C LEU A 414 0.41 1.37 15.42
N GLY A 415 0.96 0.26 15.93
CA GLY A 415 0.23 -0.77 16.68
C GLY A 415 -0.56 -1.76 15.81
N LEU A 416 -0.27 -1.82 14.52
CA LEU A 416 -0.93 -2.69 13.53
C LEU A 416 -0.18 -4.01 13.37
N GLU A 417 0.13 -4.69 14.48
CA GLU A 417 1.01 -5.87 14.47
C GLU A 417 0.36 -7.13 13.88
N GLU A 418 -0.97 -7.17 13.85
CA GLU A 418 -1.75 -8.21 13.17
C GLU A 418 -1.86 -7.97 11.66
N ALA A 419 -1.40 -6.82 11.16
CA ALA A 419 -1.34 -6.60 9.73
C ALA A 419 -0.39 -7.60 9.08
N ARG A 420 -0.84 -8.23 8.00
CA ARG A 420 -0.02 -9.15 7.20
C ARG A 420 1.27 -8.46 6.74
N PHE A 421 2.35 -9.25 6.65
CA PHE A 421 3.63 -8.78 6.12
C PHE A 421 3.44 -7.99 4.81
N PRO A 422 4.16 -6.87 4.60
CA PRO A 422 3.99 -6.05 3.41
C PRO A 422 4.17 -6.83 2.11
N ARG A 423 3.07 -7.15 1.42
CA ARG A 423 3.06 -7.74 0.06
C ARG A 423 3.75 -6.82 -0.95
N PHE A 424 4.09 -7.34 -2.14
CA PHE A 424 4.58 -6.47 -3.21
C PHE A 424 3.57 -5.37 -3.52
N ALA A 425 4.06 -4.14 -3.74
CA ALA A 425 3.24 -2.96 -3.94
C ALA A 425 2.23 -2.65 -2.80
N ALA A 426 2.51 -3.11 -1.58
CA ALA A 426 1.73 -2.70 -0.41
C ALA A 426 1.77 -1.17 -0.24
N ARG A 427 0.66 -0.58 0.21
CA ARG A 427 0.52 0.85 0.46
C ARG A 427 -0.09 1.13 1.82
N ILE A 428 0.46 2.12 2.51
CA ILE A 428 -0.14 2.74 3.69
C ILE A 428 -0.46 4.20 3.37
N VAL A 429 -1.67 4.63 3.70
CA VAL A 429 -2.19 5.95 3.36
C VAL A 429 -2.66 6.65 4.62
N PHE A 430 -2.19 7.88 4.83
CA PHE A 430 -2.72 8.77 5.85
C PHE A 430 -3.49 9.89 5.18
N GLU A 431 -4.74 10.06 5.54
CA GLU A 431 -5.59 11.13 5.01
C GLU A 431 -5.97 12.10 6.12
N LEU A 432 -5.93 13.39 5.79
CA LEU A 432 -6.38 14.47 6.66
C LEU A 432 -7.74 14.98 6.17
N TRP A 433 -8.74 14.94 7.04
CA TRP A 433 -10.12 15.37 6.75
C TRP A 433 -10.53 16.54 7.62
N LYS A 434 -11.51 17.31 7.15
CA LYS A 434 -12.17 18.38 7.92
C LYS A 434 -13.67 18.20 7.87
N SER A 435 -14.32 18.25 9.04
CA SER A 435 -15.79 18.22 9.12
C SER A 435 -16.42 19.56 8.70
N PRO A 436 -17.72 19.58 8.35
CA PRO A 436 -18.44 20.84 8.15
C PRO A 436 -18.46 21.68 9.45
N PRO A 437 -18.56 23.02 9.34
CA PRO A 437 -18.72 23.88 10.51
C PRO A 437 -19.97 23.49 11.30
N THR A 438 -19.86 23.43 12.63
CA THR A 438 -21.03 23.20 13.49
C THR A 438 -21.64 24.54 13.90
N ILE A 439 -22.91 24.74 13.54
CA ILE A 439 -23.72 25.85 14.07
C ILE A 439 -24.34 25.35 15.38
N GLN A 440 -23.82 25.77 16.53
CA GLN A 440 -24.55 25.54 17.78
C GLN A 440 -25.78 26.43 17.82
N GLY A 441 -26.95 25.81 17.82
CA GLY A 441 -28.23 26.46 18.12
C GLY A 441 -28.22 26.99 19.54
N GLN A 442 -28.73 28.21 19.71
CA GLN A 442 -28.98 28.85 20.99
C GLN A 442 -29.67 27.87 21.96
N VAL A 443 -29.03 27.54 23.08
CA VAL A 443 -29.82 27.34 24.29
C VAL A 443 -30.41 28.71 24.59
N LYS A 444 -31.70 28.90 24.30
CA LYS A 444 -32.45 30.11 24.67
C LYS A 444 -32.40 30.28 26.19
N LYS A 445 -31.35 30.90 26.72
CA LYS A 445 -31.45 31.62 28.00
C LYS A 445 -32.30 32.86 27.70
N ARG A 446 -33.56 32.83 28.15
CA ARG A 446 -34.42 34.00 28.19
C ARG A 446 -33.70 35.09 29.00
N GLY A 447 -33.38 36.20 28.34
CA GLY A 447 -32.88 37.43 28.98
C GLY A 447 -31.36 37.56 29.00
N GLY A 448 -30.78 38.15 27.96
CA GLY A 448 -29.38 38.57 27.93
C GLY A 448 -28.94 38.98 26.52
N LYS A 449 -28.34 40.17 26.40
CA LYS A 449 -27.92 40.81 25.13
C LYS A 449 -27.21 39.83 24.19
N GLY A 450 -27.59 39.86 22.91
CA GLY A 450 -27.13 38.94 21.88
C GLY A 450 -25.61 38.91 21.69
N GLU A 451 -24.98 37.84 22.16
CA GLU A 451 -23.68 37.41 21.67
C GLU A 451 -23.86 36.75 20.29
N LYS A 452 -23.12 37.27 19.30
CA LYS A 452 -23.03 36.65 17.96
C LYS A 452 -22.54 35.22 18.14
N SER A 453 -23.29 34.24 17.61
CA SER A 453 -22.85 32.84 17.55
C SER A 453 -21.53 32.73 16.79
N LYS A 454 -20.42 32.47 17.51
CA LYS A 454 -19.17 32.10 16.85
C LYS A 454 -19.35 30.68 16.32
N ALA A 455 -19.48 30.53 14.99
CA ALA A 455 -19.40 29.23 14.36
C ALA A 455 -18.07 28.56 14.76
N LYS A 456 -18.14 27.37 15.34
CA LYS A 456 -16.91 26.60 15.60
C LYS A 456 -16.41 26.11 14.24
N TYR A 457 -15.18 26.48 13.88
CA TYR A 457 -14.53 25.95 12.69
C TYR A 457 -14.61 24.41 12.71
N GLY A 458 -14.87 23.81 11.55
CA GLY A 458 -14.94 22.35 11.41
C GLY A 458 -13.68 21.67 11.96
N GLU A 459 -13.86 20.53 12.64
CA GLU A 459 -12.79 19.79 13.30
C GLU A 459 -11.98 18.96 12.29
N THR A 460 -10.71 18.71 12.60
CA THR A 460 -9.82 17.92 11.74
C THR A 460 -9.62 16.50 12.21
N PHE A 461 -9.55 15.58 11.25
CA PHE A 461 -9.54 14.15 11.45
C PHE A 461 -8.44 13.47 10.64
N ILE A 462 -7.99 12.33 11.12
CA ILE A 462 -7.06 11.45 10.43
C ILE A 462 -7.73 10.11 10.12
N ARG A 463 -7.42 9.58 8.94
CA ARG A 463 -7.67 8.18 8.58
C ARG A 463 -6.38 7.52 8.17
N VAL A 464 -6.19 6.27 8.59
CA VAL A 464 -5.06 5.43 8.20
C VAL A 464 -5.61 4.22 7.47
N LEU A 465 -5.15 4.01 6.24
CA LEU A 465 -5.50 2.85 5.44
C LEU A 465 -4.28 2.00 5.15
N TYR A 466 -4.45 0.68 5.14
CA TYR A 466 -3.44 -0.26 4.69
C TYR A 466 -4.02 -1.15 3.60
N ASN A 467 -3.47 -1.06 2.38
CA ASN A 467 -3.91 -1.82 1.22
C ASN A 467 -5.41 -1.67 0.90
N GLY A 468 -5.98 -0.48 1.16
CA GLY A 468 -7.39 -0.18 0.93
C GLY A 468 -8.31 -0.42 2.12
N GLU A 469 -7.86 -1.09 3.17
CA GLU A 469 -8.64 -1.30 4.39
C GLU A 469 -8.47 -0.14 5.37
N ASP A 470 -9.56 0.35 5.94
CA ASP A 470 -9.53 1.36 7.01
C ASP A 470 -9.07 0.72 8.32
N VAL A 471 -7.81 0.96 8.68
CA VAL A 471 -7.17 0.42 9.88
C VAL A 471 -7.10 1.44 11.01
N THR A 472 -7.77 2.59 10.87
CA THR A 472 -7.63 3.73 11.78
C THR A 472 -7.88 3.36 13.23
N PHE A 473 -9.00 2.68 13.51
CA PHE A 473 -9.39 2.28 14.87
C PHE A 473 -8.64 1.04 15.39
N HIS A 474 -7.76 0.44 14.58
CA HIS A 474 -6.82 -0.59 15.04
C HIS A 474 -5.49 0.00 15.50
N THR A 475 -5.18 1.25 15.13
CA THR A 475 -3.94 1.94 15.54
C THR A 475 -3.90 2.21 17.03
N SER A 476 -2.71 2.25 17.63
CA SER A 476 -2.51 2.52 19.06
C SER A 476 -3.10 3.86 19.51
N PHE A 477 -3.15 4.85 18.63
CA PHE A 477 -3.62 6.19 18.98
C PHE A 477 -5.13 6.37 18.83
N CYS A 478 -5.83 5.47 18.13
CA CYS A 478 -7.27 5.59 17.95
C CYS A 478 -8.08 4.42 18.52
N ARG A 479 -7.46 3.26 18.76
CA ARG A 479 -8.11 2.10 19.40
C ARG A 479 -8.84 2.43 20.71
N PRO A 480 -8.32 3.31 21.60
CA PRO A 480 -9.04 3.66 22.84
C PRO A 480 -10.29 4.50 22.62
N HIS A 481 -10.53 5.00 21.41
CA HIS A 481 -11.69 5.85 21.11
C HIS A 481 -12.78 5.01 20.45
N ASP A 482 -13.98 5.07 21.02
CA ASP A 482 -15.14 4.40 20.44
C ASP A 482 -15.46 4.99 19.06
N ARG A 483 -15.57 4.10 18.07
CA ARG A 483 -16.05 4.48 16.74
C ARG A 483 -17.56 4.74 16.82
N HIS A 484 -17.93 5.99 16.99
CA HIS A 484 -19.33 6.39 16.94
C HIS A 484 -19.81 6.53 15.48
N VAL A 485 -21.04 6.12 15.22
CA VAL A 485 -21.68 6.23 13.89
C VAL A 485 -21.71 7.70 13.41
N SER A 486 -21.81 8.65 14.34
CA SER A 486 -21.82 10.09 14.07
C SER A 486 -20.43 10.70 13.81
N GLN A 487 -19.33 9.99 14.13
CA GLN A 487 -17.96 10.47 13.97
C GLN A 487 -17.05 9.30 13.54
N PRO A 488 -17.15 8.86 12.28
CA PRO A 488 -16.49 7.63 11.83
C PRO A 488 -14.99 7.80 11.54
N LEU A 489 -14.40 8.96 11.84
CA LEU A 489 -12.99 9.27 11.63
C LEU A 489 -12.31 9.61 12.96
N CYS A 490 -11.00 9.40 13.04
CA CYS A 490 -10.23 9.66 14.26
C CYS A 490 -9.84 11.14 14.38
N PRO A 491 -10.01 11.80 15.54
CA PRO A 491 -9.52 13.17 15.71
C PRO A 491 -8.01 13.29 15.46
N LEU A 492 -7.58 14.28 14.67
CA LEU A 492 -6.15 14.48 14.34
C LEU A 492 -5.28 14.63 15.60
N LYS A 493 -5.82 15.28 16.64
CA LYS A 493 -5.12 15.50 17.93
C LYS A 493 -4.60 14.20 18.56
N ASN A 494 -5.26 13.07 18.32
CA ASN A 494 -4.85 11.77 18.86
C ASN A 494 -3.54 11.31 18.22
N PHE A 495 -3.44 11.41 16.89
CA PHE A 495 -2.21 11.13 16.16
C PHE A 495 -1.09 12.08 16.57
N LEU A 496 -1.39 13.38 16.75
CA LEU A 496 -0.39 14.36 17.18
C LEU A 496 0.13 14.07 18.61
N SER A 497 -0.75 13.72 19.55
CA SER A 497 -0.37 13.32 20.92
C SER A 497 0.50 12.07 20.92
N PHE A 498 0.08 11.08 20.14
CA PHE A 498 0.80 9.83 19.98
C PHE A 498 2.24 10.04 19.51
N VAL A 499 2.41 10.77 18.40
CA VAL A 499 3.73 11.01 17.81
C VAL A 499 4.62 11.86 18.71
N ARG A 500 4.06 12.83 19.44
CA ARG A 500 4.85 13.72 20.31
C ARG A 500 5.32 13.05 21.60
N ARG A 501 4.53 12.12 22.14
CA ARG A 501 4.75 11.60 23.49
C ARG A 501 4.33 10.14 23.63
N ASP A 502 3.08 9.80 23.35
CA ASP A 502 2.49 8.56 23.88
C ASP A 502 3.14 7.31 23.28
N MET A 503 3.68 7.38 22.06
CA MET A 503 4.37 6.27 21.40
C MET A 503 5.64 5.80 22.14
N PHE A 504 6.26 6.67 22.96
CA PHE A 504 7.50 6.35 23.69
C PHE A 504 7.27 5.61 25.01
N SER A 505 6.02 5.51 25.46
CA SER A 505 5.66 4.76 26.68
C SER A 505 6.11 3.29 26.61
N VAL A 506 6.11 2.70 25.41
CA VAL A 506 6.58 1.33 25.12
C VAL A 506 8.04 1.08 25.54
N VAL A 507 8.85 2.14 25.55
CA VAL A 507 10.26 2.12 25.96
C VAL A 507 10.50 2.93 27.24
N ASN A 508 9.43 3.15 28.03
CA ASN A 508 9.45 3.88 29.29
C ASN A 508 10.06 5.30 29.20
N ALA A 509 9.84 5.98 28.08
CA ALA A 509 10.35 7.33 27.84
C ALA A 509 9.22 8.32 27.50
N THR A 510 9.51 9.61 27.63
CA THR A 510 8.55 10.70 27.36
C THR A 510 8.85 11.48 26.08
N SER A 511 10.04 11.28 25.51
CA SER A 511 10.49 11.94 24.28
C SER A 511 11.43 11.05 23.48
N TYR A 512 11.59 11.34 22.18
CA TYR A 512 12.53 10.62 21.31
C TYR A 512 13.97 10.69 21.82
N LYS A 513 14.39 11.88 22.29
CA LYS A 513 15.75 12.09 22.81
C LYS A 513 15.98 11.24 24.05
N GLU A 514 15.04 11.23 24.99
CA GLU A 514 15.14 10.35 26.15
C GLU A 514 15.18 8.88 25.71
N ALA A 515 14.27 8.46 24.83
CA ALA A 515 14.15 7.08 24.37
C ALA A 515 15.42 6.55 23.66
N CYS A 516 16.15 7.43 22.95
CA CYS A 516 17.35 7.05 22.21
C CYS A 516 18.63 7.01 23.06
N TYR A 517 18.72 7.84 24.10
CA TYR A 517 19.99 8.10 24.82
C TYR A 517 19.93 7.79 26.32
N ARG A 518 18.79 7.35 26.85
CA ARG A 518 18.68 6.95 28.26
C ARG A 518 19.62 5.79 28.53
N ARG A 519 20.59 6.01 29.42
CA ARG A 519 21.47 4.94 29.92
C ARG A 519 20.62 3.96 30.74
N PRO A 520 20.79 2.63 30.57
CA PRO A 520 20.24 1.68 31.53
C PRO A 520 20.82 2.04 32.90
N GLY A 521 19.93 2.29 33.86
CA GLY A 521 20.29 2.55 35.26
C GLY A 521 20.61 1.27 36.01
#